data_AF-A0A0U3SJW3-F1
#
_entry.id   AF-A0A0U3SJW3-F1
#
_cell.length_a   1.000
_cell.length_b   1.000
_cell.length_c   1.000
_cell.angle_alpha   90.00
_cell.angle_beta   90.00
_cell.angle_gamma   90.00
#
_symmetry.space_group_name_H-M   'P 1'
#
loop_
_entity.id
_entity.type
_entity.pdbx_description
1 polymer ?
#
loop_
_entity_poly.entity_id
_entity_poly.type
_entity_poly.pdbx_seq_one_letter_code
_entity_poly.pdbx_strand_id
1 'polypeptide(L)'
;MENQQGNQLVNKFVISLTDGQILGYVTDINVEVDHDQFYFILKIKPLENISKSGELQPGMFSSERKIKIKPTDIVSVGPDVIILGNGQVPPIREIERLHHIASEYNALVKELEHKEKVIADLKEENSRLIKQIDELTREVKRLQVLKEDFEHLKEQLIKQEGQLEMAKEYIKLLEGLRHDIDQIKADVETLIKGYIEDVVRKIVNEELNARGLKKALL
;
A
#
# COMPACT_ATOMS: atom_id res chain seq x y z
N MET A 1 -71.51 13.39 27.48
CA MET A 1 -70.71 12.15 27.48
C MET A 1 -69.63 12.33 28.51
N GLU A 2 -69.57 11.39 29.45
CA GLU A 2 -68.76 11.44 30.66
C GLU A 2 -67.25 11.44 30.39
N ASN A 3 -66.53 12.03 31.34
CA ASN A 3 -65.09 12.22 31.43
C ASN A 3 -64.27 10.95 31.12
N GLN A 4 -63.33 11.06 30.18
CA GLN A 4 -62.07 10.33 30.27
C GLN A 4 -60.95 11.33 30.51
N GLN A 5 -60.79 11.76 31.76
CA GLN A 5 -59.48 12.18 32.23
C GLN A 5 -58.58 10.94 32.09
N GLY A 6 -57.82 10.85 31.00
CA GLY A 6 -56.90 9.74 30.79
C GLY A 6 -55.97 9.64 32.00
N ASN A 7 -55.88 8.44 32.59
CA ASN A 7 -55.00 8.18 33.73
C ASN A 7 -53.59 8.62 33.35
N GLN A 8 -53.14 9.74 33.92
CA GLN A 8 -51.88 10.41 33.55
C GLN A 8 -50.64 9.54 33.74
N LEU A 9 -50.74 8.38 34.39
CA LEU A 9 -49.63 7.49 34.74
C LEU A 9 -49.57 6.21 33.89
N VAL A 10 -50.57 5.95 33.04
CA VAL A 10 -50.60 4.80 32.12
C VAL A 10 -49.68 5.06 30.93
N ASN A 11 -49.09 3.99 30.37
CA ASN A 11 -48.11 4.01 29.28
C ASN A 11 -46.78 4.72 29.60
N LYS A 12 -46.44 4.87 30.88
CA LYS A 12 -45.12 5.34 31.31
C LYS A 12 -44.22 4.19 31.70
N PHE A 13 -42.92 4.32 31.43
CA PHE A 13 -41.92 3.42 31.96
C PHE A 13 -41.72 3.64 33.45
N VAL A 14 -41.55 2.56 34.21
CA VAL A 14 -41.22 2.62 35.64
C VAL A 14 -39.76 2.26 35.81
N ILE A 15 -38.97 3.18 36.36
CA ILE A 15 -37.53 3.00 36.59
C ILE A 15 -37.27 2.98 38.09
N SER A 16 -36.56 1.95 38.57
CA SER A 16 -36.03 1.91 39.94
C SER A 16 -34.66 2.58 39.96
N LEU A 17 -34.51 3.70 40.69
CA LEU A 17 -33.22 4.34 40.93
C LEU A 17 -32.32 3.49 41.82
N THR A 18 -32.89 2.76 42.79
CA THR A 18 -32.11 1.92 43.71
C THR A 18 -31.48 0.74 42.99
N ASP A 19 -32.19 0.17 42.01
CA ASP A 19 -31.71 -1.01 41.27
C ASP A 19 -31.07 -0.65 39.92
N GLY A 20 -31.21 0.60 39.47
CA GLY A 20 -30.74 1.07 38.17
C GLY A 20 -31.40 0.38 36.97
N GLN A 21 -32.60 -0.18 37.16
CA GLN A 21 -33.29 -1.02 36.16
C GLN A 21 -34.66 -0.47 35.77
N ILE A 22 -35.04 -0.69 34.50
CA ILE A 22 -36.39 -0.44 34.01
C ILE A 22 -37.26 -1.64 34.39
N LEU A 23 -38.26 -1.42 35.24
CA LEU A 23 -39.16 -2.47 35.73
C LEU A 23 -40.21 -2.87 34.68
N GLY A 24 -40.52 -1.97 33.75
CA GLY A 24 -41.51 -2.17 32.68
C GLY A 24 -42.29 -0.90 32.39
N TYR A 25 -43.47 -1.04 31.79
CA TYR A 25 -44.40 0.08 31.59
C TYR A 25 -45.74 -0.15 32.29
N VAL A 26 -46.37 0.94 32.74
CA VAL A 26 -47.65 0.90 33.46
C VAL A 26 -48.79 0.62 32.47
N THR A 27 -49.51 -0.48 32.65
CA THR A 27 -50.72 -0.81 31.89
C THR A 27 -51.98 -0.28 32.58
N ASP A 28 -51.97 -0.22 33.91
CA ASP A 28 -53.12 0.18 34.70
C ASP A 28 -52.69 0.71 36.08
N ILE A 29 -53.55 1.52 36.69
CA ILE A 29 -53.30 2.10 38.01
C ILE A 29 -54.55 2.09 38.86
N ASN A 30 -54.40 1.57 40.08
CA ASN A 30 -55.41 1.68 41.14
C ASN A 30 -54.84 2.48 42.30
N VAL A 31 -55.70 3.20 43.00
CA VAL A 31 -55.34 3.91 44.22
C VAL A 31 -56.06 3.25 45.39
N GLU A 32 -55.30 2.81 46.38
CA GLU A 32 -55.83 2.33 47.65
C GLU A 32 -55.55 3.36 48.74
N VAL A 33 -56.56 3.62 49.57
CA VAL A 33 -56.40 4.38 50.81
C VAL A 33 -56.45 3.38 51.95
N ASP A 34 -55.36 3.29 52.71
CA ASP A 34 -55.29 2.47 53.90
C ASP A 34 -54.89 3.37 55.07
N HIS A 35 -55.80 3.50 56.04
CA HIS A 35 -55.75 4.49 57.10
C HIS A 35 -55.59 5.92 56.53
N ASP A 36 -54.52 6.64 56.89
CA ASP A 36 -54.17 7.99 56.42
C ASP A 36 -53.12 8.00 55.29
N GLN A 37 -52.86 6.85 54.65
CA GLN A 37 -51.85 6.75 53.59
C GLN A 37 -52.46 6.34 52.26
N PHE A 38 -52.11 7.11 51.21
CA PHE A 38 -52.39 6.77 49.82
C PHE A 38 -51.34 5.80 49.30
N TYR A 39 -51.79 4.79 48.56
CA TYR A 39 -50.95 3.84 47.86
C TYR A 39 -51.35 3.76 46.40
N PHE A 40 -50.38 3.79 45.49
CA PHE A 40 -50.60 3.51 44.09
C PHE A 40 -50.26 2.05 43.82
N ILE A 41 -51.19 1.31 43.24
CA ILE A 41 -50.99 -0.04 42.73
C ILE A 41 -50.85 0.06 41.22
N LEU A 42 -49.62 -0.01 40.76
CA LEU A 42 -49.28 -0.03 39.34
C LEU A 42 -49.30 -1.47 38.84
N LYS A 43 -50.08 -1.75 37.80
CA LYS A 43 -49.87 -2.96 36.99
C LYS A 43 -48.80 -2.64 35.95
N ILE A 44 -47.70 -3.38 36.01
CA ILE A 44 -46.53 -3.17 35.17
C ILE A 44 -46.34 -4.40 34.30
N LYS A 45 -46.21 -4.16 33.00
CA LYS A 45 -45.80 -5.17 32.06
C LYS A 45 -44.28 -5.10 31.89
N PRO A 46 -43.53 -6.17 32.24
CA PRO A 46 -42.07 -6.16 32.13
C PRO A 46 -41.65 -6.05 30.66
N LEU A 47 -40.49 -5.44 30.43
CA LEU A 47 -39.84 -5.45 29.13
C LEU A 47 -39.13 -6.80 28.97
N GLU A 48 -39.77 -7.73 28.26
CA GLU A 48 -39.14 -9.01 27.92
C GLU A 48 -38.08 -8.78 26.82
N ASN A 49 -36.83 -9.14 27.14
CA ASN A 49 -35.65 -9.28 26.26
C ASN A 49 -35.60 -8.34 25.04
N ILE A 50 -34.97 -7.18 25.21
CA ILE A 50 -34.35 -6.47 24.09
C ILE A 50 -33.20 -7.35 23.60
N SER A 51 -33.46 -8.13 22.55
CA SER A 51 -32.43 -8.88 21.85
C SER A 51 -31.42 -7.90 21.23
N LYS A 52 -30.15 -8.31 21.11
CA LYS A 52 -29.05 -7.51 20.50
C LYS A 52 -29.31 -7.09 19.04
N SER A 53 -30.44 -7.46 18.45
CA SER A 53 -30.86 -7.15 17.08
C SER A 53 -31.99 -6.09 16.99
N GLY A 54 -32.47 -5.53 18.10
CA GLY A 54 -33.47 -4.46 18.08
C GLY A 54 -34.89 -4.89 17.65
N GLU A 55 -35.14 -6.20 17.55
CA GLU A 55 -36.46 -6.74 17.24
C GLU A 55 -37.15 -7.23 18.53
N LEU A 56 -38.36 -6.69 18.76
CA LEU A 56 -39.29 -7.11 19.80
C LEU A 56 -39.86 -8.49 19.44
N GLN A 57 -39.36 -9.56 20.06
CA GLN A 57 -40.05 -10.85 19.98
C GLN A 57 -41.22 -10.88 20.96
N PRO A 58 -42.46 -11.17 20.52
CA PRO A 58 -43.61 -11.29 21.40
C PRO A 58 -43.50 -12.62 22.19
N GLY A 59 -42.95 -12.56 23.40
CA GLY A 59 -43.03 -13.65 24.37
C GLY A 59 -44.48 -13.88 24.77
N MET A 60 -44.96 -15.12 24.59
CA MET A 60 -46.36 -15.54 24.76
C MET A 60 -46.87 -15.56 26.21
N PHE A 61 -46.14 -15.03 27.20
CA PHE A 61 -46.56 -15.01 28.60
C PHE A 61 -46.02 -13.80 29.38
N SER A 62 -46.39 -12.57 28.99
CA SER A 62 -46.10 -11.41 29.83
C SER A 62 -47.02 -11.40 31.05
N SER A 63 -46.57 -11.98 32.17
CA SER A 63 -47.28 -11.83 33.45
C SER A 63 -47.21 -10.36 33.89
N GLU A 64 -48.35 -9.69 33.98
CA GLU A 64 -48.41 -8.36 34.59
C GLU A 64 -48.04 -8.46 36.08
N ARG A 65 -47.07 -7.66 36.51
CA ARG A 65 -46.66 -7.57 37.90
C ARG A 65 -47.34 -6.37 38.55
N LYS A 66 -47.96 -6.58 39.70
CA LYS A 66 -48.48 -5.48 40.54
C LYS A 66 -47.39 -4.98 41.47
N ILE A 67 -47.18 -3.67 41.51
CA ILE A 67 -46.29 -3.03 42.47
C ILE A 67 -47.11 -2.00 43.25
N LYS A 68 -47.05 -2.08 44.58
CA LYS A 68 -47.66 -1.12 45.50
C LYS A 68 -46.59 -0.13 45.92
N ILE A 69 -46.76 1.15 45.60
CA ILE A 69 -45.82 2.24 45.89
C ILE A 69 -46.50 3.33 46.72
N LYS A 70 -45.75 3.95 47.63
CA LYS A 70 -46.18 5.15 48.34
C LYS A 70 -45.81 6.41 47.54
N PRO A 71 -46.52 7.53 47.74
CA PRO A 71 -46.13 8.82 47.16
C PRO A 71 -44.67 9.21 47.46
N THR A 72 -44.16 8.87 48.64
CA THR A 72 -42.77 9.12 49.07
C THR A 72 -41.73 8.31 48.30
N ASP A 73 -42.13 7.21 47.65
CA ASP A 73 -41.23 6.37 46.86
C ASP A 73 -41.01 6.95 45.47
N ILE A 74 -41.84 7.89 45.03
CA ILE A 74 -41.77 8.53 43.72
C ILE A 74 -40.83 9.73 43.82
N VAL A 75 -39.75 9.69 43.04
CA VAL A 75 -38.79 10.80 42.94
C VAL A 75 -39.24 11.81 41.89
N SER A 76 -39.73 11.33 40.75
CA SER A 76 -40.21 12.20 39.67
C SER A 76 -41.20 11.47 38.76
N VAL A 77 -42.17 12.22 38.23
CA VAL A 77 -43.11 11.78 37.20
C VAL A 77 -42.93 12.68 35.98
N GLY A 78 -42.30 12.17 34.94
CA GLY A 78 -42.14 12.84 33.66
C GLY A 78 -43.25 12.51 32.65
N PRO A 79 -43.16 13.01 31.40
CA PRO A 79 -44.12 12.71 30.34
C PRO A 79 -44.12 11.22 29.95
N ASP A 80 -42.98 10.54 29.99
CA ASP A 80 -42.84 9.14 29.53
C ASP A 80 -42.37 8.17 30.62
N VAL A 81 -41.99 8.68 31.80
CA VAL A 81 -41.32 7.88 32.84
C VAL A 81 -41.78 8.24 34.25
N ILE A 82 -41.85 7.23 35.11
CA ILE A 82 -42.02 7.32 36.56
C ILE A 82 -40.73 6.80 37.19
N ILE A 83 -40.08 7.65 37.98
CA ILE A 83 -38.82 7.34 38.65
C ILE A 83 -39.12 7.04 40.11
N LEU A 84 -38.84 5.80 40.53
CA LEU A 84 -38.98 5.33 41.89
C LEU A 84 -37.63 5.34 42.60
N GLY A 85 -37.55 6.03 43.72
CA GLY A 85 -36.36 6.04 44.58
C GLY A 85 -36.50 5.18 45.82
N ASN A 86 -37.66 4.57 46.08
CA ASN A 86 -37.94 3.84 47.34
C ASN A 86 -37.59 4.67 48.59
N GLY A 87 -37.80 5.99 48.53
CA GLY A 87 -37.45 6.94 49.58
C GLY A 87 -35.96 7.30 49.68
N GLN A 88 -35.10 6.78 48.81
CA GLN A 88 -33.67 7.08 48.75
C GLN A 88 -33.31 7.77 47.43
N VAL A 89 -33.01 9.07 47.51
CA VAL A 89 -32.31 9.78 46.43
C VAL A 89 -30.81 9.57 46.66
N PRO A 90 -30.03 9.14 45.66
CA PRO A 90 -28.58 9.02 45.80
C PRO A 90 -27.99 10.35 46.32
N PRO A 91 -27.05 10.31 47.29
CA PRO A 91 -26.42 11.50 47.82
C PRO A 91 -25.84 12.37 46.68
N ILE A 92 -25.97 13.69 46.78
CA ILE A 92 -25.46 14.65 45.76
C ILE A 92 -24.00 14.36 45.36
N ARG A 93 -23.16 13.93 46.32
CA ARG A 93 -21.77 13.55 46.08
C ARG A 93 -21.59 12.39 45.10
N GLU A 94 -22.50 11.43 45.05
CA GLU A 94 -22.45 10.33 44.08
C GLU A 94 -22.82 10.80 42.68
N ILE A 95 -23.77 11.72 42.57
CA ILE A 95 -24.16 12.34 41.29
C ILE A 95 -22.99 13.14 40.71
N GLU A 96 -22.29 13.92 41.54
CA GLU A 96 -21.08 14.67 41.13
C GLU A 96 -19.95 13.74 40.66
N ARG A 97 -19.73 12.61 41.36
CA ARG A 97 -18.74 11.60 40.93
C ARG A 97 -19.10 10.96 39.60
N LEU A 98 -20.36 10.58 39.41
CA LEU A 98 -20.83 10.01 38.14
C LEU A 98 -20.69 11.01 36.99
N HIS A 99 -20.95 12.29 37.25
CA HIS A 99 -20.73 13.35 36.26
C HIS A 99 -19.26 13.50 35.87
N HIS A 100 -18.35 13.46 36.85
CA HIS A 100 -16.91 13.46 36.58
C HIS A 100 -16.46 12.25 35.76
N ILE A 101 -16.90 11.04 36.14
CA ILE A 101 -16.59 9.81 35.40
C ILE A 101 -17.10 9.88 33.96
N ALA A 102 -18.32 10.38 33.74
CA ALA A 102 -18.86 10.56 32.41
C ALA A 102 -18.04 11.56 31.58
N SER A 103 -17.54 12.64 32.20
CA SER A 103 -16.68 13.61 31.54
C SER A 103 -15.33 12.99 31.13
N GLU A 104 -14.70 12.22 32.02
CA GLU A 104 -13.45 11.51 31.74
C GLU A 104 -13.62 10.47 30.63
N TYR A 105 -14.71 9.70 30.68
CA TYR A 105 -15.05 8.73 29.65
C TYR A 105 -15.21 9.41 28.28
N ASN A 106 -15.93 10.52 28.21
CA ASN A 106 -16.10 11.28 26.97
C ASN A 106 -14.78 11.84 26.43
N ALA A 107 -13.86 12.25 27.30
CA ALA A 107 -12.52 12.67 26.89
C ALA A 107 -11.72 11.50 26.31
N LEU A 108 -11.77 10.33 26.96
CA LEU A 108 -11.09 9.13 26.51
C LEU A 108 -11.61 8.63 25.16
N VAL A 109 -12.94 8.67 24.95
CA VAL A 109 -13.56 8.31 23.67
C VAL A 109 -13.04 9.20 22.54
N LYS A 110 -12.96 10.52 22.76
CA LYS A 110 -12.40 11.45 21.75
C LYS A 110 -10.93 11.16 21.43
N GLU A 111 -10.14 10.79 22.45
CA GLU A 111 -8.74 10.43 22.23
C GLU A 111 -8.62 9.12 21.42
N LEU A 112 -9.49 8.14 21.69
CA LEU A 112 -9.59 6.90 20.94
C LEU A 112 -9.96 7.14 19.48
N GLU A 113 -10.98 7.96 19.21
CA GLU A 113 -11.38 8.34 17.85
C GLU A 113 -10.24 9.04 17.09
N HIS A 114 -9.47 9.88 17.78
CA HIS A 114 -8.31 10.53 17.18
C HIS A 114 -7.22 9.51 16.83
N LYS A 115 -6.90 8.59 17.74
CA LYS A 115 -5.92 7.51 17.50
C LYS A 115 -6.37 6.60 16.36
N GLU A 116 -7.65 6.27 16.26
CA GLU A 116 -8.18 5.46 15.16
C GLU A 116 -8.01 6.14 13.80
N LYS A 117 -8.24 7.46 13.72
CA LYS A 117 -7.97 8.23 12.49
C LYS A 117 -6.50 8.19 12.11
N VAL A 118 -5.60 8.43 13.06
CA VAL A 118 -4.15 8.36 12.81
C VAL A 118 -3.73 6.98 12.32
N ILE A 119 -4.29 5.90 12.88
CA ILE A 119 -4.03 4.53 12.43
C ILE A 119 -4.53 4.32 11.00
N ALA A 120 -5.70 4.87 10.65
CA ALA A 120 -6.24 4.77 9.29
C ALA A 120 -5.33 5.49 8.28
N ASP A 121 -4.90 6.72 8.60
CA ASP A 121 -4.00 7.51 7.76
C ASP A 121 -2.65 6.79 7.55
N LEU A 122 -2.06 6.27 8.63
CA LEU A 122 -0.81 5.51 8.56
C LEU A 122 -0.95 4.22 7.74
N LYS A 123 -2.09 3.52 7.82
CA LYS A 123 -2.35 2.34 6.99
C LYS A 123 -2.45 2.70 5.52
N GLU A 124 -3.08 3.82 5.20
CA GLU A 124 -3.17 4.29 3.82
C GLU A 124 -1.79 4.68 3.29
N GLU A 125 -1.01 5.44 4.06
CA GLU A 125 0.35 5.82 3.69
C GLU A 125 1.24 4.59 3.48
N ASN A 126 1.18 3.61 4.39
CA ASN A 126 1.94 2.37 4.27
C ASN A 126 1.53 1.59 3.01
N SER A 127 0.24 1.53 2.67
CA SER A 127 -0.21 0.91 1.41
C SER A 127 0.33 1.62 0.17
N ARG A 128 0.38 2.96 0.18
CA ARG A 128 0.96 3.75 -0.92
C ARG A 128 2.47 3.49 -1.05
N LEU A 129 3.20 3.47 0.06
CA LEU A 129 4.64 3.20 0.10
C LEU A 129 4.96 1.79 -0.42
N ILE A 130 4.18 0.78 -0.04
CA ILE A 130 4.36 -0.59 -0.56
C ILE A 130 4.23 -0.63 -2.09
N LYS A 131 3.24 0.07 -2.67
CA LYS A 131 3.09 0.15 -4.13
C LYS A 131 4.28 0.82 -4.81
N GLN A 132 4.78 1.91 -4.22
CA GLN A 132 5.98 2.58 -4.72
C GLN A 132 7.22 1.68 -4.67
N ILE A 133 7.39 0.91 -3.59
CA ILE A 133 8.48 -0.07 -3.46
C ILE A 133 8.38 -1.13 -4.55
N ASP A 134 7.18 -1.65 -4.83
CA ASP A 134 6.96 -2.65 -5.88
C ASP A 134 7.30 -2.10 -7.27
N GLU A 135 6.91 -0.86 -7.57
CA GLU A 135 7.23 -0.17 -8.82
C GLU A 135 8.74 0.03 -8.99
N LEU A 136 9.40 0.57 -7.95
CA LEU A 136 10.86 0.77 -7.96
C LEU A 136 11.62 -0.55 -8.08
N THR A 137 11.14 -1.61 -7.44
CA THR A 137 11.75 -2.95 -7.54
C THR A 137 11.67 -3.49 -8.97
N ARG A 138 10.56 -3.25 -9.68
CA ARG A 138 10.43 -3.62 -11.09
C ARG A 138 11.38 -2.81 -11.97
N GLU A 139 11.53 -1.52 -11.70
CA GLU A 139 12.45 -0.65 -12.44
C GLU A 139 13.91 -1.07 -12.24
N VAL A 140 14.32 -1.38 -11.01
CA VAL A 140 15.66 -1.91 -10.71
C VAL A 140 15.94 -3.19 -11.51
N LYS A 141 14.98 -4.12 -11.60
CA LYS A 141 15.15 -5.33 -12.42
C LYS A 141 15.34 -5.03 -13.90
N ARG A 142 14.61 -4.05 -14.45
CA ARG A 142 14.80 -3.62 -15.85
C ARG A 142 16.20 -3.03 -16.07
N LEU A 143 16.66 -2.21 -15.14
CA LEU A 143 18.00 -1.62 -15.19
C LEU A 143 19.11 -2.68 -15.08
N GLN A 144 18.89 -3.75 -14.30
CA GLN A 144 19.82 -4.89 -14.24
C GLN A 144 19.95 -5.60 -15.59
N VAL A 145 18.82 -5.89 -16.26
CA VAL A 145 18.84 -6.49 -17.61
C VAL A 145 19.57 -5.57 -18.59
N LEU A 146 19.26 -4.27 -18.57
CA LEU A 146 19.94 -3.30 -19.45
C LEU A 146 21.45 -3.25 -19.21
N LYS A 147 21.89 -3.38 -17.96
CA LYS A 147 23.30 -3.44 -17.60
C LYS A 147 23.98 -4.68 -18.17
N GLU A 148 23.33 -5.84 -18.11
CA GLU A 148 23.84 -7.08 -18.70
C GLU A 148 23.96 -6.97 -20.22
N ASP A 149 22.94 -6.42 -20.88
CA ASP A 149 22.97 -6.15 -22.33
C ASP A 149 24.11 -5.20 -22.71
N PHE A 150 24.33 -4.17 -21.90
CA PHE A 150 25.43 -3.22 -22.12
C PHE A 150 26.81 -3.88 -21.99
N GLU A 151 27.03 -4.71 -20.97
CA GLU A 151 28.30 -5.46 -20.84
C GLU A 151 28.49 -6.42 -22.02
N HIS A 152 27.43 -7.07 -22.51
CA HIS A 152 27.52 -7.92 -23.70
C HIS A 152 27.92 -7.12 -24.95
N LEU A 153 27.31 -5.95 -25.17
CA LEU A 153 27.67 -5.06 -26.29
C LEU A 153 29.11 -4.56 -26.18
N LYS A 154 29.56 -4.24 -24.97
CA LYS A 154 30.94 -3.82 -24.72
C LYS A 154 31.94 -4.94 -25.05
N GLU A 155 31.66 -6.18 -24.69
CA GLU A 155 32.48 -7.33 -25.09
C GLU A 155 32.54 -7.51 -26.61
N GLN A 156 31.41 -7.33 -27.30
CA GLN A 156 31.36 -7.38 -28.77
C GLN A 156 32.21 -6.28 -29.39
N LEU A 157 32.15 -5.06 -28.85
CA LEU A 157 32.95 -3.93 -29.32
C LEU A 157 34.45 -4.21 -29.21
N ILE A 158 34.91 -4.73 -28.06
CA ILE A 158 36.33 -5.09 -27.85
C ILE A 158 36.78 -6.14 -28.89
N LYS A 159 35.95 -7.14 -29.17
CA LYS A 159 36.26 -8.15 -30.20
C LYS A 159 36.38 -7.52 -31.58
N GLN A 160 35.49 -6.61 -31.94
CA GLN A 160 35.53 -5.90 -33.21
C GLN A 160 36.77 -4.98 -33.33
N GLU A 161 37.15 -4.29 -32.26
CA GLU A 161 38.37 -3.50 -32.22
C GLU A 161 39.62 -4.37 -32.45
N GLY A 162 39.69 -5.54 -31.81
CA GLY A 162 40.78 -6.49 -32.04
C GLY A 162 40.84 -7.00 -33.49
N GLN A 163 39.68 -7.31 -34.09
CA GLN A 163 39.60 -7.69 -35.50
C GLN A 163 40.04 -6.56 -36.43
N LEU A 164 39.65 -5.32 -36.13
CA LEU A 164 40.05 -4.15 -36.90
C LEU A 164 41.56 -3.92 -36.83
N GLU A 165 42.17 -4.09 -35.66
CA GLU A 165 43.62 -3.94 -35.51
C GLU A 165 44.39 -5.00 -36.30
N MET A 166 43.96 -6.27 -36.23
CA MET A 166 44.51 -7.34 -37.07
C MET A 166 44.37 -7.03 -38.57
N ALA A 167 43.22 -6.50 -39.00
CA ALA A 167 43.02 -6.12 -40.39
C ALA A 167 43.99 -5.00 -40.82
N LYS A 168 44.26 -4.01 -39.96
CA LYS A 168 45.27 -2.97 -40.23
C LYS A 168 46.67 -3.56 -40.34
N GLU A 169 47.06 -4.46 -39.44
CA GLU A 169 48.36 -5.14 -39.50
C GLU A 169 48.50 -5.96 -40.80
N TYR A 170 47.44 -6.66 -41.18
CA TYR A 170 47.40 -7.41 -42.43
C TYR A 170 47.56 -6.51 -43.66
N ILE A 171 46.90 -5.35 -43.68
CA ILE A 171 47.07 -4.35 -44.76
C ILE A 171 48.53 -3.89 -44.84
N LYS A 172 49.17 -3.57 -43.70
CA LYS A 172 50.59 -3.18 -43.68
C LYS A 172 51.51 -4.27 -44.23
N LEU A 173 51.25 -5.54 -43.89
CA LEU A 173 52.00 -6.67 -44.44
C LEU A 173 51.82 -6.77 -45.96
N LEU A 174 50.60 -6.61 -46.47
CA LEU A 174 50.32 -6.61 -47.91
C LEU A 174 51.00 -5.44 -48.63
N GLU A 175 51.04 -4.26 -48.02
CA GLU A 175 51.76 -3.10 -48.56
C GLU A 175 53.27 -3.35 -48.64
N GLY A 176 53.86 -3.98 -47.61
CA GLY A 176 55.26 -4.42 -47.63
C GLY A 176 55.56 -5.42 -48.74
N LEU A 177 54.73 -6.47 -48.85
CA LEU A 177 54.86 -7.46 -49.93
C LEU A 177 54.74 -6.84 -51.32
N ARG A 178 53.86 -5.85 -51.49
CA ARG A 178 53.73 -5.11 -52.75
C ARG A 178 55.01 -4.34 -53.08
N HIS A 179 55.60 -3.68 -52.09
CA HIS A 179 56.87 -2.99 -52.26
C HIS A 179 58.00 -3.95 -52.65
N ASP A 180 58.09 -5.10 -51.98
CA ASP A 180 59.09 -6.14 -52.31
C ASP A 180 58.91 -6.67 -53.73
N ILE A 181 57.66 -6.90 -54.18
CA ILE A 181 57.35 -7.32 -55.56
C ILE A 181 57.81 -6.25 -56.56
N ASP A 182 57.53 -4.97 -56.29
CA ASP A 182 57.93 -3.87 -57.16
C ASP A 182 59.47 -3.76 -57.25
N GLN A 183 60.18 -3.97 -56.14
CA GLN A 183 61.64 -4.01 -56.10
C GLN A 183 62.21 -5.19 -56.89
N ILE A 184 61.70 -6.41 -56.66
CA ILE A 184 62.12 -7.61 -57.41
C ILE A 184 61.90 -7.39 -58.92
N LYS A 185 60.77 -6.80 -59.29
CA LYS A 185 60.49 -6.49 -60.70
C LYS A 185 61.53 -5.54 -61.29
N ALA A 186 61.90 -4.48 -60.57
CA ALA A 186 62.93 -3.54 -61.03
C ALA A 186 64.32 -4.19 -61.15
N ASP A 187 64.69 -5.05 -60.20
CA ASP A 187 65.95 -5.79 -60.22
C ASP A 187 66.01 -6.76 -61.40
N VAL A 188 64.92 -7.49 -61.67
CA VAL A 188 64.78 -8.39 -62.82
C VAL A 188 64.88 -7.62 -64.15
N GLU A 189 64.19 -6.48 -64.28
CA GLU A 189 64.29 -5.64 -65.48
C GLU A 189 65.73 -5.15 -65.72
N THR A 190 66.44 -4.79 -64.66
CA THR A 190 67.85 -4.35 -64.72
C THR A 190 68.77 -5.51 -65.13
N LEU A 191 68.60 -6.69 -64.53
CA LEU A 191 69.36 -7.89 -64.86
C LEU A 191 69.15 -8.33 -66.31
N ILE A 192 67.90 -8.30 -66.79
CA ILE A 192 67.58 -8.65 -68.18
C ILE A 192 68.26 -7.67 -69.15
N LYS A 193 68.19 -6.36 -68.89
CA LYS A 193 68.88 -5.36 -69.73
C LYS A 193 70.38 -5.59 -69.76
N GLY A 194 71.02 -5.76 -68.60
CA GLY A 194 72.45 -6.03 -68.51
C GLY A 194 72.85 -7.32 -69.22
N TYR A 195 72.11 -8.41 -69.03
CA TYR A 195 72.38 -9.69 -69.69
C TYR A 195 72.23 -9.60 -71.21
N ILE A 196 71.16 -8.95 -71.70
CA ILE A 196 70.96 -8.73 -73.14
C ILE A 196 72.10 -7.89 -73.70
N GLU A 197 72.49 -6.80 -73.04
CA GLU A 197 73.61 -5.95 -73.48
C GLU A 197 74.92 -6.73 -73.53
N ASP A 198 75.22 -7.56 -72.53
CA ASP A 198 76.42 -8.38 -72.47
C ASP A 198 76.46 -9.44 -73.57
N VAL A 199 75.34 -10.14 -73.80
CA VAL A 199 75.22 -11.14 -74.87
C VAL A 199 75.35 -10.48 -76.25
N VAL A 200 74.67 -9.36 -76.48
CA VAL A 200 74.79 -8.60 -77.74
C VAL A 200 76.21 -8.11 -77.94
N ARG A 201 76.85 -7.55 -76.91
CA ARG A 201 78.24 -7.09 -76.97
C ARG A 201 79.20 -8.24 -77.27
N LYS A 202 79.00 -9.42 -76.68
CA LYS A 202 79.79 -10.62 -76.99
C LYS A 202 79.62 -11.04 -78.45
N ILE A 203 78.39 -11.19 -78.93
CA ILE A 203 78.09 -11.54 -80.34
C ILE A 203 78.72 -10.53 -81.29
N VAL A 204 78.54 -9.23 -81.05
CA VAL A 204 79.13 -8.17 -81.89
C VAL A 204 80.65 -8.23 -81.88
N ASN A 205 81.28 -8.43 -80.71
CA ASN A 205 82.74 -8.55 -80.61
C ASN A 205 83.28 -9.80 -81.30
N GLU A 206 82.59 -10.93 -81.18
CA GLU A 206 82.92 -12.18 -81.88
C GLU A 206 82.81 -11.99 -83.40
N GLU A 207 81.75 -11.34 -83.88
CA GLU A 207 81.56 -11.07 -85.32
C GLU A 207 82.60 -10.07 -85.86
N LEU A 208 82.91 -9.01 -85.10
CA LEU A 208 83.97 -8.05 -85.45
C LEU A 208 85.36 -8.70 -85.48
N ASN A 209 85.63 -9.63 -84.56
CA ASN A 209 86.86 -10.43 -84.55
C ASN A 209 86.92 -11.37 -85.76
N ALA A 210 85.84 -12.11 -86.04
CA ALA A 210 85.77 -13.06 -87.16
C ALA A 210 85.96 -12.38 -88.52
N ARG A 211 85.49 -11.13 -88.65
CA ARG A 211 85.67 -10.32 -89.87
C ARG A 211 86.98 -9.52 -89.91
N GLY A 212 87.84 -9.62 -88.88
CA GLY A 212 89.11 -8.90 -88.80
C GLY A 212 88.99 -7.38 -88.66
N LEU A 213 87.83 -6.88 -88.22
CA LEU A 213 87.49 -5.45 -88.16
C LEU A 213 87.74 -4.82 -86.77
N LYS A 214 88.14 -5.61 -85.77
CA LYS A 214 88.45 -5.10 -84.44
C LYS A 214 89.78 -4.35 -84.46
N LYS A 215 89.73 -3.02 -84.66
CA LYS A 215 90.90 -2.16 -84.47
C LYS A 215 91.36 -2.23 -83.02
N ALA A 216 92.60 -2.67 -82.80
CA ALA A 216 93.29 -2.44 -81.54
C ALA A 216 93.53 -0.93 -81.41
N LEU A 217 92.74 -0.26 -80.57
CA LEU A 217 93.06 1.07 -80.08
C LEU A 217 94.05 0.89 -78.93
N LEU A 218 95.30 1.30 -79.18
CA LEU A 218 96.27 1.70 -78.15
C LEU A 218 95.74 2.92 -77.40
#